data_AF-A0A428PRM3-F1
#
_entry.id   AF-A0A428PRM3-F1
#
_cell.length_a   1.000
_cell.length_b   1.000
_cell.length_c   1.000
_cell.angle_alpha   90.00
_cell.angle_beta   90.00
_cell.angle_gamma   90.00
#
_symmetry.space_group_name_H-M   'P 1'
#
loop_
_entity.id
_entity.type
_entity.pdbx_description
1 polymer ?
#
loop_
_entity_poly.entity_id
_entity_poly.type
_entity_poly.pdbx_seq_one_letter_code
_entity_poly.pdbx_strand_id
1 'polypeptide(L)'
;MPRRRNRARRRNPARNARSAAGRDTNQTLPDAPDSYESQPDSPRPPRDEAFEAEFGAAYRARRFEEGRPPVLEGDLDALIGPDQPTFTDLWTQADERALDWESSAEKADFASIDDHHPSLLSTWKISLRLFRCSPFDLLSPLRGLCYQRPSGNLDEPQQTLWEEEFCEELCRVMTHSIWRGDAHILAMILQYTVICRTDDRRVWDMPAGIAGGGPLSRLEANLKESQAPLPCSVHEMHMAARDDVGASGPHPSVLSHVMAHIGLLTENMDPSPGPRPDPITEYRGLNIYRVKIEDLYMIRAAIDIPCWFGGPMFPTTEALYDLYLAMSGALDAPSGYDELASFHQRAWIQEQRKIITFLGQNGKSTQDGDM
;
A
#
# COMPACT_ATOMS: atom_id res chain seq x y z
N MET A 1 17.33 -40.64 34.14
CA MET A 1 18.77 -40.86 33.85
C MET A 1 19.00 -40.49 32.38
N PRO A 2 20.12 -39.87 31.99
CA PRO A 2 20.47 -38.45 32.20
C PRO A 2 20.85 -37.79 30.83
N ARG A 3 21.17 -36.50 30.63
CA ARG A 3 22.15 -35.63 31.29
C ARG A 3 21.93 -34.16 30.89
N ARG A 4 21.85 -33.29 31.90
CA ARG A 4 22.29 -31.88 31.83
C ARG A 4 23.78 -31.81 31.49
N ARG A 5 24.20 -30.85 30.68
CA ARG A 5 25.59 -30.35 30.66
C ARG A 5 25.60 -28.84 30.90
N ASN A 6 26.25 -28.51 32.01
CA ASN A 6 26.66 -27.18 32.45
C ASN A 6 28.11 -26.90 31.99
N ARG A 7 28.48 -25.60 32.07
CA ARG A 7 29.83 -24.99 32.02
C ARG A 7 30.40 -24.75 30.61
N ALA A 8 31.09 -23.65 30.33
CA ALA A 8 31.95 -22.87 31.23
C ALA A 8 32.07 -21.38 30.85
N ARG A 9 32.09 -20.53 31.89
CA ARG A 9 32.77 -19.22 31.94
C ARG A 9 34.25 -19.38 31.55
N ARG A 10 34.77 -18.45 30.74
CA ARG A 10 36.17 -18.00 30.87
C ARG A 10 36.19 -16.50 31.11
N ARG A 11 36.77 -16.16 32.26
CA ARG A 11 37.19 -14.83 32.70
C ARG A 11 38.67 -14.66 32.36
N ASN A 12 39.11 -13.41 32.47
CA ASN A 12 40.45 -12.93 32.84
C ASN A 12 41.40 -12.48 31.71
N PRO A 13 42.37 -11.58 31.99
CA PRO A 13 42.21 -10.18 32.48
C PRO A 13 43.32 -9.22 31.94
N ALA A 14 43.28 -7.96 32.39
CA ALA A 14 44.41 -7.00 32.47
C ALA A 14 44.91 -6.42 31.11
N ARG A 15 45.29 -5.16 30.98
CA ARG A 15 46.20 -4.39 31.84
C ARG A 15 46.10 -2.88 31.52
N ASN A 16 46.03 -2.11 32.60
CA ASN A 16 46.77 -0.88 32.89
C ASN A 16 46.36 0.49 32.32
N ALA A 17 45.93 1.30 33.29
CA ALA A 17 45.94 2.75 33.36
C ALA A 17 47.35 3.36 33.46
N ARG A 18 47.45 4.64 33.07
CA ARG A 18 48.31 5.77 33.53
C ARG A 18 48.34 6.81 32.39
N SER A 19 48.36 8.12 32.57
CA SER A 19 48.32 9.00 33.73
C SER A 19 48.04 10.41 33.16
N ALA A 20 47.35 11.24 33.94
CA ALA A 20 47.32 12.68 33.75
C ALA A 20 48.71 13.31 33.96
N ALA A 21 49.00 14.39 33.23
CA ALA A 21 49.87 15.48 33.64
C ALA A 21 49.61 16.69 32.73
N GLY A 22 49.13 17.79 33.33
CA GLY A 22 49.16 19.10 32.68
C GLY A 22 50.53 19.77 32.86
N ARG A 23 50.81 20.77 32.02
CA ARG A 23 51.52 21.99 32.41
C ARG A 23 51.49 23.03 31.31
N ASP A 24 51.03 24.22 31.70
CA ASP A 24 51.32 25.49 31.07
C ASP A 24 52.82 25.73 30.95
N THR A 25 53.23 26.40 29.86
CA THR A 25 54.17 27.52 29.92
C THR A 25 54.07 28.35 28.64
N ASN A 26 53.68 29.62 28.82
CA ASN A 26 54.05 30.74 27.94
C ASN A 26 55.55 30.72 27.66
N GLN A 27 55.96 31.03 26.42
CA GLN A 27 57.04 31.99 26.15
C GLN A 27 57.22 32.27 24.64
N THR A 28 56.98 33.54 24.31
CA THR A 28 57.78 34.43 23.43
C THR A 28 57.97 34.07 21.95
N LEU A 29 57.37 34.91 21.10
CA LEU A 29 57.85 35.24 19.76
C LEU A 29 59.33 35.66 19.79
N PRO A 30 60.07 35.37 18.71
CA PRO A 30 60.56 36.49 17.92
C PRO A 30 60.41 36.29 16.40
N ASP A 31 60.09 37.42 15.77
CA ASP A 31 60.54 37.89 14.46
C ASP A 31 60.52 36.95 13.25
N ALA A 32 59.65 37.33 12.32
CA ALA A 32 59.71 36.98 10.92
C ALA A 32 61.10 37.29 10.33
N PRO A 33 61.52 36.48 9.35
CA PRO A 33 61.79 37.07 8.05
C PRO A 33 61.02 36.39 6.94
N ASP A 34 60.73 37.22 5.95
CA ASP A 34 60.03 36.91 4.71
C ASP A 34 60.56 35.70 3.94
N SER A 35 59.65 35.16 3.13
CA SER A 35 59.87 34.42 1.89
C SER A 35 60.36 32.96 2.01
N TYR A 36 59.49 32.01 1.66
CA TYR A 36 59.50 31.25 0.39
C TYR A 36 58.50 30.09 0.45
N GLU A 37 57.84 29.88 -0.70
CA GLU A 37 57.20 28.62 -1.14
C GLU A 37 55.90 28.16 -0.46
N SER A 38 54.80 28.49 -1.12
CA SER A 38 53.57 27.71 -1.13
C SER A 38 53.87 26.23 -1.36
N GLN A 39 53.85 25.42 -0.30
CA GLN A 39 53.67 23.99 -0.45
C GLN A 39 52.24 23.74 -0.95
N PRO A 40 52.03 23.00 -2.04
CA PRO A 40 50.70 22.63 -2.48
C PRO A 40 50.06 21.74 -1.43
N ASP A 41 48.81 22.05 -1.06
CA ASP A 41 47.93 21.16 -0.31
C ASP A 41 48.05 19.75 -0.88
N SER A 42 48.53 18.83 -0.05
CA SER A 42 48.53 17.41 -0.39
C SER A 42 47.08 17.02 -0.72
N PRO A 43 46.80 16.37 -1.86
CA PRO A 43 45.45 15.96 -2.19
C PRO A 43 44.93 15.08 -1.06
N ARG A 44 43.82 15.47 -0.43
CA ARG A 44 43.04 14.51 0.37
C ARG A 44 42.79 13.30 -0.54
N PRO A 45 43.02 12.07 -0.06
CA PRO A 45 42.66 10.89 -0.83
C PRO A 45 41.17 11.01 -1.21
N PRO A 46 40.80 10.64 -2.43
CA PRO A 46 39.41 10.72 -2.87
C PRO A 46 38.57 9.95 -1.84
N ARG A 47 37.57 10.62 -1.28
CA ARG A 47 36.52 9.93 -0.53
C ARG A 47 35.94 8.90 -1.49
N ASP A 48 36.04 7.62 -1.14
CA ASP A 48 35.47 6.53 -1.92
C ASP A 48 33.94 6.70 -1.95
N GLU A 49 33.44 7.39 -2.98
CA GLU A 49 32.01 7.61 -3.21
C GLU A 49 31.23 6.28 -3.24
N ALA A 50 31.87 5.20 -3.68
CA ALA A 50 31.33 3.85 -3.64
C ALA A 50 31.10 3.34 -2.21
N PHE A 51 32.03 3.59 -1.29
CA PHE A 51 31.90 3.18 0.12
C PHE A 51 30.82 3.99 0.84
N GLU A 52 30.73 5.30 0.58
CA GLU A 52 29.65 6.14 1.13
C GLU A 52 28.28 5.79 0.54
N ALA A 53 28.22 5.41 -0.75
CA ALA A 53 27.00 4.94 -1.40
C ALA A 53 26.53 3.58 -0.84
N GLU A 54 27.45 2.64 -0.64
CA GLU A 54 27.17 1.30 -0.09
C GLU A 54 26.76 1.37 1.38
N PHE A 55 27.48 2.15 2.21
CA PHE A 55 27.10 2.38 3.60
C PHE A 55 25.74 3.10 3.71
N GLY A 56 25.49 4.06 2.81
CA GLY A 56 24.20 4.73 2.68
C GLY A 56 23.07 3.76 2.29
N ALA A 57 23.32 2.82 1.37
CA ALA A 57 22.36 1.81 0.96
C ALA A 57 22.05 0.82 2.10
N ALA A 58 23.07 0.30 2.78
CA ALA A 58 22.91 -0.60 3.92
C ALA A 58 22.16 0.08 5.09
N TYR A 59 22.45 1.36 5.36
CA TYR A 59 21.73 2.14 6.36
C TYR A 59 20.25 2.34 5.99
N ARG A 60 19.95 2.65 4.71
CA ARG A 60 18.57 2.78 4.22
C ARG A 60 17.81 1.45 4.29
N ALA A 61 18.42 0.35 3.86
CA ALA A 61 17.83 -0.98 3.94
C ALA A 61 17.52 -1.37 5.39
N ARG A 62 18.46 -1.16 6.32
CA ARG A 62 18.24 -1.42 7.74
C ARG A 62 17.10 -0.57 8.31
N ARG A 63 17.04 0.73 7.99
CA ARG A 63 15.95 1.61 8.45
C ARG A 63 14.59 1.18 7.88
N PHE A 64 14.58 0.69 6.64
CA PHE A 64 13.39 0.13 6.02
C PHE A 64 12.95 -1.16 6.71
N GLU A 65 13.86 -2.08 7.01
CA GLU A 65 13.56 -3.29 7.79
C GLU A 65 13.05 -2.97 9.19
N GLU A 66 13.66 -2.02 9.89
CA GLU A 66 13.23 -1.61 11.24
C GLU A 66 11.83 -0.96 11.21
N GLY A 67 11.51 -0.18 10.18
CA GLY A 67 10.20 0.46 10.04
C GLY A 67 9.11 -0.42 9.42
N ARG A 68 9.50 -1.38 8.57
CA ARG A 68 8.65 -2.28 7.78
C ARG A 68 9.28 -3.69 7.77
N PRO A 69 9.23 -4.41 8.90
CA PRO A 69 9.86 -5.73 8.99
C PRO A 69 9.15 -6.73 8.06
N PRO A 70 9.84 -7.75 7.53
CA PRO A 70 9.19 -8.83 6.78
C PRO A 70 8.04 -9.47 7.59
N VAL A 71 7.06 -10.04 6.90
CA VAL A 71 5.99 -10.82 7.55
C VAL A 71 6.58 -12.14 8.07
N LEU A 72 6.29 -12.47 9.32
CA LEU A 72 6.70 -13.74 9.92
C LEU A 72 5.65 -14.83 9.63
N GLU A 73 6.09 -16.07 9.55
CA GLU A 73 5.23 -17.23 9.28
C GLU A 73 4.02 -17.31 10.24
N GLY A 74 4.24 -17.00 11.53
CA GLY A 74 3.18 -17.02 12.54
C GLY A 74 2.09 -15.94 12.37
N ASP A 75 2.34 -14.91 11.55
CA ASP A 75 1.35 -13.86 11.26
C ASP A 75 0.55 -14.17 9.99
N LEU A 76 0.98 -15.13 9.16
CA LEU A 76 0.38 -15.40 7.85
C LEU A 76 -1.10 -15.77 7.95
N ASP A 77 -1.48 -16.66 8.86
CA ASP A 77 -2.87 -17.08 9.03
C ASP A 77 -3.83 -15.90 9.28
N ALA A 78 -3.36 -14.86 9.98
CA ALA A 78 -4.15 -13.66 10.21
C ALA A 78 -4.28 -12.77 8.97
N LEU A 79 -3.27 -12.77 8.08
CA LEU A 79 -3.21 -11.92 6.90
C LEU A 79 -3.85 -12.54 5.66
N ILE A 80 -3.66 -13.83 5.46
CA ILE A 80 -4.08 -14.56 4.26
C ILE A 80 -5.09 -15.66 4.56
N GLY A 81 -5.49 -15.84 5.82
CA GLY A 81 -6.40 -16.90 6.26
C GLY A 81 -5.67 -18.22 6.54
N PRO A 82 -6.22 -19.08 7.40
CA PRO A 82 -5.59 -20.34 7.81
C PRO A 82 -5.59 -21.39 6.69
N ASP A 83 -4.63 -22.31 6.73
CA ASP A 83 -4.56 -23.45 5.79
C ASP A 83 -5.80 -24.35 5.85
N GLN A 84 -6.38 -24.50 7.04
CA GLN A 84 -7.62 -25.25 7.26
C GLN A 84 -8.73 -24.33 7.76
N PRO A 85 -9.99 -24.55 7.33
CA PRO A 85 -11.11 -23.75 7.81
C PRO A 85 -11.21 -23.81 9.32
N THR A 86 -11.32 -22.64 9.95
CA THR A 86 -11.64 -22.55 11.36
C THR A 86 -13.16 -22.42 11.50
N PHE A 87 -13.79 -23.48 12.01
CA PHE A 87 -15.24 -23.48 12.22
C PHE A 87 -15.60 -22.71 13.48
N THR A 88 -16.59 -21.84 13.37
CA THR A 88 -17.10 -20.99 14.44
C THR A 88 -18.63 -20.98 14.40
N ASP A 89 -19.28 -20.34 15.37
CA ASP A 89 -20.74 -20.14 15.35
C ASP A 89 -21.21 -19.34 14.12
N LEU A 90 -20.30 -18.57 13.49
CA LEU A 90 -20.56 -17.79 12.29
C LEU A 90 -20.14 -18.49 11.00
N TRP A 91 -19.38 -19.59 11.07
CA TRP A 91 -18.91 -20.31 9.90
C TRP A 91 -18.87 -21.82 10.15
N THR A 92 -19.84 -22.54 9.60
CA THR A 92 -20.04 -23.97 9.85
C THR A 92 -19.45 -24.84 8.73
N GLN A 93 -19.37 -26.15 8.98
CA GLN A 93 -19.00 -27.11 7.95
C GLN A 93 -20.00 -27.19 6.78
N ALA A 94 -21.27 -26.79 6.99
CA ALA A 94 -22.22 -26.68 5.91
C ALA A 94 -21.89 -25.50 4.99
N ASP A 95 -21.49 -24.36 5.57
CA ASP A 95 -21.09 -23.16 4.83
C ASP A 95 -19.83 -23.40 4.00
N GLU A 96 -18.83 -24.06 4.60
CA GLU A 96 -17.59 -24.42 3.89
C GLU A 96 -17.85 -25.33 2.70
N ARG A 97 -18.82 -26.26 2.82
CA ARG A 97 -19.23 -27.11 1.69
C ARG A 97 -20.03 -26.33 0.64
N ALA A 98 -20.85 -25.38 1.06
CA ALA A 98 -21.64 -24.54 0.16
C ALA A 98 -20.78 -23.55 -0.65
N LEU A 99 -19.61 -23.16 -0.13
CA LEU A 99 -18.62 -22.38 -0.88
C LEU A 99 -18.08 -23.14 -2.10
N ASP A 100 -18.05 -24.48 -2.04
CA ASP A 100 -17.68 -25.41 -3.11
C ASP A 100 -16.41 -25.01 -3.90
N TRP A 101 -15.34 -24.67 -3.17
CA TRP A 101 -14.04 -24.31 -3.75
C TRP A 101 -13.54 -25.33 -4.78
N GLU A 102 -13.74 -26.62 -4.50
CA GLU A 102 -13.22 -27.72 -5.33
C GLU A 102 -13.75 -27.69 -6.77
N SER A 103 -14.95 -27.13 -6.97
CA SER A 103 -15.63 -27.03 -8.27
C SER A 103 -15.57 -25.62 -8.88
N SER A 104 -14.90 -24.68 -8.22
CA SER A 104 -14.83 -23.27 -8.65
C SER A 104 -13.94 -23.07 -9.89
N ALA A 105 -14.23 -22.03 -10.69
CA ALA A 105 -13.41 -21.66 -11.85
C ALA A 105 -12.05 -21.10 -11.41
N GLU A 106 -12.05 -20.37 -10.29
CA GLU A 106 -10.89 -19.75 -9.68
C GLU A 106 -9.81 -20.77 -9.32
N LYS A 107 -10.19 -22.00 -8.95
CA LYS A 107 -9.23 -23.07 -8.68
C LYS A 107 -8.40 -23.44 -9.91
N ALA A 108 -9.01 -23.44 -11.09
CA ALA A 108 -8.28 -23.69 -12.34
C ALA A 108 -7.34 -22.53 -12.68
N ASP A 109 -7.81 -21.29 -12.50
CA ASP A 109 -6.99 -20.09 -12.73
C ASP A 109 -5.78 -20.06 -11.79
N PHE A 110 -5.96 -20.35 -10.50
CA PHE A 110 -4.86 -20.29 -9.52
C PHE A 110 -3.83 -21.40 -9.71
N ALA A 111 -4.24 -22.54 -10.28
CA ALA A 111 -3.30 -23.60 -10.66
C ALA A 111 -2.39 -23.21 -11.83
N SER A 112 -2.71 -22.12 -12.56
CA SER A 112 -1.88 -21.59 -13.64
C SER A 112 -0.84 -20.56 -13.18
N ILE A 113 -0.83 -20.20 -11.88
CA ILE A 113 0.16 -19.28 -11.31
C ILE A 113 1.55 -19.93 -11.36
N ASP A 114 2.45 -19.29 -12.09
CA ASP A 114 3.82 -19.74 -12.37
C ASP A 114 4.78 -18.55 -12.56
N ASP A 115 5.96 -18.81 -13.11
CA ASP A 115 7.00 -17.82 -13.36
C ASP A 115 6.66 -16.74 -14.41
N HIS A 116 5.53 -16.86 -15.09
CA HIS A 116 4.99 -15.83 -15.99
C HIS A 116 4.21 -14.73 -15.25
N HIS A 117 4.10 -14.78 -13.91
CA HIS A 117 3.36 -13.81 -13.09
C HIS A 117 4.26 -13.02 -12.09
N PRO A 118 5.37 -12.40 -12.52
CA PRO A 118 6.31 -11.76 -11.60
C PRO A 118 5.75 -10.49 -10.92
N SER A 119 4.88 -9.72 -11.58
CA SER A 119 4.27 -8.54 -10.94
C SER A 119 3.20 -8.93 -9.93
N LEU A 120 2.50 -10.06 -10.12
CA LEU A 120 1.61 -10.61 -9.10
C LEU A 120 2.40 -10.98 -7.84
N LEU A 121 3.54 -11.67 -7.99
CA LEU A 121 4.43 -11.98 -6.86
C LEU A 121 4.88 -10.71 -6.12
N SER A 122 5.25 -9.67 -6.87
CA SER A 122 5.67 -8.38 -6.30
C SER A 122 4.53 -7.68 -5.55
N THR A 123 3.32 -7.72 -6.11
CA THR A 123 2.11 -7.16 -5.50
C THR A 123 1.82 -7.82 -4.15
N TRP A 124 1.97 -9.14 -4.08
CA TRP A 124 1.84 -9.90 -2.84
C TRP A 124 2.86 -9.50 -1.79
N LYS A 125 4.15 -9.44 -2.17
CA LYS A 125 5.22 -9.02 -1.25
C LYS A 125 4.97 -7.62 -0.70
N ILE A 126 4.60 -6.68 -1.56
CA ILE A 126 4.32 -5.29 -1.15
C ILE A 126 3.09 -5.21 -0.25
N SER A 127 2.00 -5.92 -0.59
CA SER A 127 0.76 -5.93 0.20
C SER A 127 1.03 -6.44 1.62
N LEU A 128 1.71 -7.57 1.72
CA LEU A 128 2.04 -8.19 3.00
C LEU A 128 3.01 -7.32 3.81
N ARG A 129 4.07 -6.80 3.19
CA ARG A 129 5.12 -6.06 3.91
C ARG A 129 4.70 -4.65 4.31
N LEU A 130 4.07 -3.91 3.41
CA LEU A 130 3.75 -2.49 3.63
C LEU A 130 2.39 -2.28 4.27
N PHE A 131 1.39 -3.10 3.91
CA PHE A 131 -0.01 -2.91 4.32
C PHE A 131 -0.52 -3.95 5.31
N ARG A 132 0.21 -5.07 5.50
CA ARG A 132 -0.20 -6.17 6.38
C ARG A 132 -1.61 -6.68 6.01
N CYS A 133 -1.83 -6.89 4.71
CA CYS A 133 -3.06 -7.48 4.19
C CYS A 133 -2.76 -8.25 2.90
N SER A 134 -3.69 -9.09 2.47
CA SER A 134 -3.63 -9.69 1.13
C SER A 134 -4.04 -8.67 0.06
N PRO A 135 -3.63 -8.87 -1.21
CA PRO A 135 -4.15 -8.06 -2.32
C PRO A 135 -5.69 -8.15 -2.45
N PHE A 136 -6.28 -9.32 -2.14
CA PHE A 136 -7.74 -9.49 -2.12
C PHE A 136 -8.42 -8.65 -1.04
N ASP A 137 -7.80 -8.52 0.14
CA ASP A 137 -8.32 -7.64 1.20
C ASP A 137 -8.22 -6.17 0.79
N LEU A 138 -7.16 -5.77 0.07
CA LEU A 138 -6.97 -4.40 -0.43
C LEU A 138 -8.03 -4.01 -1.48
N LEU A 139 -8.29 -4.88 -2.46
CA LEU A 139 -9.33 -4.71 -3.49
C LEU A 139 -10.57 -5.56 -3.20
N SER A 140 -11.03 -5.51 -1.96
CA SER A 140 -12.18 -6.29 -1.49
C SER A 140 -13.51 -5.57 -1.75
N PRO A 141 -14.58 -6.31 -2.13
CA PRO A 141 -15.95 -5.82 -2.10
C PRO A 141 -16.38 -5.24 -0.74
N LEU A 142 -15.80 -5.73 0.37
CA LEU A 142 -16.06 -5.19 1.71
C LEU A 142 -15.47 -3.79 1.91
N ARG A 143 -14.46 -3.43 1.12
CA ARG A 143 -13.94 -2.05 1.00
C ARG A 143 -14.59 -1.31 -0.17
N GLY A 144 -15.67 -1.84 -0.74
CA GLY A 144 -16.33 -1.27 -1.91
C GLY A 144 -15.44 -1.23 -3.15
N LEU A 145 -14.46 -2.12 -3.30
CA LEU A 145 -13.55 -2.16 -4.46
C LEU A 145 -13.57 -3.52 -5.12
N CYS A 146 -13.43 -3.54 -6.45
CA CYS A 146 -13.13 -4.76 -7.20
C CYS A 146 -12.19 -4.42 -8.35
N TYR A 147 -11.31 -5.35 -8.72
CA TYR A 147 -10.56 -5.27 -9.97
C TYR A 147 -11.49 -5.43 -11.17
N GLN A 148 -11.26 -4.65 -12.23
CA GLN A 148 -11.87 -4.81 -13.55
C GLN A 148 -10.81 -4.73 -14.65
N ARG A 149 -10.82 -5.73 -15.54
CA ARG A 149 -10.00 -5.77 -16.74
C ARG A 149 -10.39 -4.64 -17.72
N PRO A 150 -9.44 -4.01 -18.44
CA PRO A 150 -9.74 -2.92 -19.38
C PRO A 150 -10.82 -3.25 -20.42
N SER A 151 -10.81 -4.48 -20.93
CA SER A 151 -11.73 -4.97 -21.98
C SER A 151 -12.98 -5.70 -21.45
N GLY A 152 -13.16 -5.79 -20.14
CA GLY A 152 -14.22 -6.60 -19.55
C GLY A 152 -15.60 -5.97 -19.74
N ASN A 153 -16.53 -6.73 -20.32
CA ASN A 153 -17.95 -6.36 -20.30
C ASN A 153 -18.48 -6.40 -18.86
N LEU A 154 -19.55 -5.65 -18.60
CA LEU A 154 -20.15 -5.51 -17.26
C LEU A 154 -20.74 -6.81 -16.72
N ASP A 155 -21.10 -7.72 -17.61
CA ASP A 155 -21.68 -9.02 -17.31
C ASP A 155 -20.62 -10.12 -17.12
N GLU A 156 -19.34 -9.80 -17.31
CA GLU A 156 -18.26 -10.77 -17.12
C GLU A 156 -18.02 -11.05 -15.63
N PRO A 157 -17.75 -12.32 -15.27
CA PRO A 157 -17.48 -12.68 -13.89
C PRO A 157 -16.26 -11.92 -13.38
N GLN A 158 -16.26 -11.62 -12.08
CA GLN A 158 -15.13 -10.97 -11.43
C GLN A 158 -13.87 -11.82 -11.62
N GLN A 159 -12.88 -11.27 -12.32
CA GLN A 159 -11.59 -11.94 -12.48
C GLN A 159 -10.79 -11.83 -11.18
N THR A 160 -10.27 -12.97 -10.77
CA THR A 160 -9.53 -13.12 -9.51
C THR A 160 -8.03 -13.16 -9.73
N LEU A 161 -7.58 -13.49 -10.96
CA LEU A 161 -6.20 -13.34 -11.40
C LEU A 161 -6.05 -12.02 -12.16
N TRP A 162 -5.13 -11.16 -11.70
CA TRP A 162 -4.95 -9.82 -12.23
C TRP A 162 -3.94 -9.80 -13.38
N GLU A 163 -4.11 -8.87 -14.31
CA GLU A 163 -3.17 -8.71 -15.42
C GLU A 163 -1.82 -8.19 -14.92
N GLU A 164 -0.76 -8.58 -15.63
CA GLU A 164 0.62 -8.20 -15.30
C GLU A 164 0.80 -6.68 -15.24
N GLU A 165 0.31 -5.96 -16.26
CA GLU A 165 0.41 -4.49 -16.35
C GLU A 165 -0.33 -3.79 -15.20
N PHE A 166 -1.49 -4.34 -14.80
CA PHE A 166 -2.24 -3.84 -13.64
C PHE A 166 -1.46 -4.06 -12.34
N CYS A 167 -0.89 -5.24 -12.14
CA CYS A 167 -0.08 -5.55 -10.97
C CYS A 167 1.16 -4.65 -10.89
N GLU A 168 1.82 -4.40 -12.02
CA GLU A 168 3.01 -3.57 -12.11
C GLU A 168 2.72 -2.12 -11.69
N GLU A 169 1.67 -1.52 -12.25
CA GLU A 169 1.25 -0.16 -11.86
C GLU A 169 0.73 -0.11 -10.41
N LEU A 170 0.05 -1.15 -9.95
CA LEU A 170 -0.40 -1.22 -8.57
C LEU A 170 0.80 -1.25 -7.61
N CYS A 171 1.86 -1.98 -7.92
CA CYS A 171 3.11 -2.00 -7.15
C CYS A 171 3.72 -0.59 -7.03
N ARG A 172 3.78 0.15 -8.13
CA ARG A 172 4.29 1.54 -8.15
C ARG A 172 3.47 2.43 -7.24
N VAL A 173 2.14 2.37 -7.34
CA VAL A 173 1.24 3.15 -6.47
C VAL A 173 1.44 2.75 -5.02
N MET A 174 1.37 1.46 -4.69
CA MET A 174 1.40 0.92 -3.33
C MET A 174 2.66 1.26 -2.54
N THR A 175 3.82 1.38 -3.19
CA THR A 175 5.09 1.70 -2.51
C THR A 175 5.19 3.16 -2.06
N HIS A 176 4.27 4.03 -2.50
CA HIS A 176 4.32 5.44 -2.16
C HIS A 176 4.08 5.71 -0.67
N SER A 177 4.89 6.57 -0.06
CA SER A 177 4.89 6.76 1.41
C SER A 177 3.66 7.49 1.96
N ILE A 178 2.86 8.14 1.10
CA ILE A 178 1.66 8.90 1.52
C ILE A 178 0.58 8.03 2.15
N TRP A 179 0.55 6.74 1.81
CA TRP A 179 -0.39 5.78 2.40
C TRP A 179 -0.08 5.48 3.85
N ARG A 180 1.15 5.74 4.30
CA ARG A 180 1.66 5.38 5.64
C ARG A 180 1.48 3.89 5.99
N GLY A 181 1.29 3.03 4.98
CA GLY A 181 0.99 1.60 5.14
C GLY A 181 -0.44 1.32 5.60
N ASP A 182 -1.36 2.28 5.45
CA ASP A 182 -2.78 2.09 5.75
C ASP A 182 -3.55 1.76 4.47
N ALA A 183 -4.05 0.53 4.39
CA ALA A 183 -4.80 0.03 3.25
C ALA A 183 -6.12 0.78 3.05
N HIS A 184 -6.70 1.38 4.10
CA HIS A 184 -7.94 2.14 3.97
C HIS A 184 -7.72 3.49 3.31
N ILE A 185 -6.55 4.12 3.50
CA ILE A 185 -6.21 5.36 2.78
C ILE A 185 -6.07 5.06 1.28
N LEU A 186 -5.35 4.00 0.92
CA LEU A 186 -5.20 3.60 -0.47
C LEU A 186 -6.56 3.22 -1.08
N ALA A 187 -7.37 2.45 -0.36
CA ALA A 187 -8.72 2.10 -0.81
C ALA A 187 -9.61 3.34 -1.03
N MET A 188 -9.61 4.30 -0.09
CA MET A 188 -10.36 5.56 -0.24
C MET A 188 -9.92 6.34 -1.48
N ILE A 189 -8.62 6.40 -1.77
CA ILE A 189 -8.14 7.07 -2.99
C ILE A 189 -8.54 6.31 -4.24
N LEU A 190 -8.47 4.98 -4.25
CA LEU A 190 -8.96 4.17 -5.38
C LEU A 190 -10.45 4.39 -5.63
N GLN A 191 -11.28 4.37 -4.57
CA GLN A 191 -12.70 4.68 -4.67
C GLN A 191 -12.92 6.07 -5.27
N TYR A 192 -12.25 7.08 -4.72
CA TYR A 192 -12.38 8.46 -5.19
C TYR A 192 -11.99 8.63 -6.65
N THR A 193 -10.92 7.97 -7.10
CA THR A 193 -10.50 7.99 -8.50
C THR A 193 -11.56 7.40 -9.42
N VAL A 194 -12.12 6.23 -9.06
CA VAL A 194 -13.20 5.62 -9.84
C VAL A 194 -14.42 6.54 -9.87
N ILE A 195 -14.82 7.11 -8.72
CA ILE A 195 -15.94 8.06 -8.61
C ILE A 195 -15.74 9.26 -9.55
N CYS A 196 -14.54 9.83 -9.60
CA CYS A 196 -14.24 10.95 -10.49
C CYS A 196 -14.27 10.53 -11.97
N ARG A 197 -13.71 9.35 -12.30
CA ARG A 197 -13.69 8.83 -13.67
C ARG A 197 -15.07 8.52 -14.22
N THR A 198 -15.95 7.94 -13.40
CA THR A 198 -17.29 7.52 -13.82
C THR A 198 -18.36 8.59 -13.56
N ASP A 199 -17.98 9.69 -12.93
CA ASP A 199 -18.90 10.72 -12.44
C ASP A 199 -20.02 10.12 -11.57
N ASP A 200 -19.66 9.20 -10.66
CA ASP A 200 -20.61 8.48 -9.81
C ASP A 200 -21.35 9.45 -8.88
N ARG A 201 -22.68 9.51 -9.01
CA ARG A 201 -23.57 10.39 -8.23
C ARG A 201 -24.26 9.70 -7.05
N ARG A 202 -23.86 8.48 -6.68
CA ARG A 202 -24.33 7.85 -5.43
C ARG A 202 -23.70 8.57 -4.23
N VAL A 203 -24.37 8.50 -3.09
CA VAL A 203 -23.76 8.96 -1.82
C VAL A 203 -22.58 8.03 -1.51
N TRP A 204 -21.38 8.57 -1.56
CA TRP A 204 -20.16 7.83 -1.24
C TRP A 204 -20.03 7.63 0.27
N ASP A 205 -19.94 6.38 0.70
CA ASP A 205 -19.64 6.02 2.10
C ASP A 205 -18.14 6.19 2.36
N MET A 206 -17.73 7.45 2.53
CA MET A 206 -16.34 7.81 2.75
C MET A 206 -15.86 7.29 4.11
N PRO A 207 -14.72 6.56 4.19
CA PRO A 207 -14.20 6.05 5.45
C PRO A 207 -13.96 7.13 6.51
N ALA A 208 -14.70 7.04 7.62
CA ALA A 208 -14.70 8.06 8.65
C ALA A 208 -13.37 8.18 9.40
N GLY A 209 -12.91 9.41 9.64
CA GLY A 209 -11.74 9.68 10.50
C GLY A 209 -10.37 9.38 9.88
N ILE A 210 -10.33 8.82 8.67
CA ILE A 210 -9.09 8.45 7.97
C ILE A 210 -8.42 9.68 7.32
N ALA A 211 -9.23 10.67 6.95
CA ALA A 211 -8.79 11.77 6.09
C ALA A 211 -8.03 12.89 6.82
N GLY A 212 -7.90 12.82 8.15
CA GLY A 212 -7.01 13.68 8.93
C GLY A 212 -7.46 15.13 9.15
N GLY A 213 -8.75 15.42 8.99
CA GLY A 213 -9.33 16.75 9.27
C GLY A 213 -9.52 17.64 8.03
N GLY A 214 -9.85 18.90 8.29
CA GLY A 214 -9.92 19.96 7.27
C GLY A 214 -10.96 19.72 6.17
N PRO A 215 -10.64 20.04 4.89
CA PRO A 215 -11.57 19.89 3.78
C PRO A 215 -12.17 18.49 3.65
N LEU A 216 -11.41 17.44 3.96
CA LEU A 216 -11.89 16.07 3.82
C LEU A 216 -12.89 15.68 4.90
N SER A 217 -12.73 16.16 6.14
CA SER A 217 -13.76 15.96 7.18
C SER A 217 -15.04 16.74 6.87
N ARG A 218 -14.94 17.88 6.19
CA ARG A 218 -16.11 18.63 5.72
C ARG A 218 -16.79 17.92 4.56
N LEU A 219 -16.03 17.38 3.60
CA LEU A 219 -16.58 16.52 2.54
C LEU A 219 -17.31 15.32 3.14
N GLU A 220 -16.71 14.63 4.10
CA GLU A 220 -17.31 13.51 4.82
C GLU A 220 -18.65 13.91 5.47
N ALA A 221 -18.70 15.07 6.15
CA ALA A 221 -19.93 15.58 6.74
C ALA A 221 -21.01 15.91 5.70
N ASN A 222 -20.63 16.58 4.60
CA ASN A 222 -21.54 16.92 3.51
C ASN A 222 -22.12 15.66 2.85
N LEU A 223 -21.32 14.62 2.67
CA LEU A 223 -21.78 13.35 2.10
C LEU A 223 -22.78 12.65 3.04
N LYS A 224 -22.54 12.66 4.36
CA LYS A 224 -23.47 12.09 5.36
C LYS A 224 -24.83 12.78 5.40
N GLU A 225 -24.87 14.08 5.11
CA GLU A 225 -26.10 14.88 5.07
C GLU A 225 -26.80 14.84 3.70
N SER A 226 -26.13 14.32 2.68
CA SER A 226 -26.65 14.27 1.32
C SER A 226 -27.62 13.12 1.10
N GLN A 227 -28.52 13.29 0.11
CA GLN A 227 -29.38 12.22 -0.39
C GLN A 227 -28.97 11.87 -1.82
N ALA A 228 -29.14 10.60 -2.19
CA ALA A 228 -28.89 10.16 -3.56
C ALA A 228 -30.05 10.56 -4.50
N PRO A 229 -29.77 10.90 -5.77
CA PRO A 229 -28.45 11.16 -6.34
C PRO A 229 -27.87 12.51 -5.88
N LEU A 230 -26.54 12.60 -5.80
CA LEU A 230 -25.82 13.82 -5.47
C LEU A 230 -26.06 14.91 -6.52
N PRO A 231 -26.22 16.19 -6.11
CA PRO A 231 -26.54 17.29 -7.02
C PRO A 231 -25.35 17.72 -7.89
N CYS A 232 -24.12 17.49 -7.41
CA CYS A 232 -22.85 17.79 -8.06
C CYS A 232 -21.89 16.62 -7.85
N SER A 233 -20.75 16.60 -8.54
CA SER A 233 -19.80 15.49 -8.44
C SER A 233 -19.14 15.51 -7.06
N VAL A 234 -18.66 14.36 -6.59
CA VAL A 234 -17.91 14.30 -5.32
C VAL A 234 -16.65 15.19 -5.40
N HIS A 235 -16.07 15.36 -6.60
CA HIS A 235 -14.97 16.30 -6.80
C HIS A 235 -15.40 17.76 -6.60
N GLU A 236 -16.53 18.18 -7.18
CA GLU A 236 -17.07 19.53 -6.97
C GLU A 236 -17.38 19.79 -5.49
N MET A 237 -17.97 18.81 -4.79
CA MET A 237 -18.20 18.89 -3.33
C MET A 237 -16.89 19.05 -2.55
N HIS A 238 -15.85 18.31 -2.94
CA HIS A 238 -14.52 18.39 -2.33
C HIS A 238 -13.87 19.77 -2.57
N MET A 239 -13.95 20.30 -3.78
CA MET A 239 -13.41 21.63 -4.10
C MET A 239 -14.15 22.73 -3.34
N ALA A 240 -15.48 22.67 -3.25
CA ALA A 240 -16.25 23.59 -2.41
C ALA A 240 -15.83 23.51 -0.93
N ALA A 241 -15.58 22.31 -0.42
CA ALA A 241 -15.10 22.13 0.95
C ALA A 241 -13.69 22.71 1.18
N ARG A 242 -12.83 22.71 0.15
CA ARG A 242 -11.50 23.33 0.15
C ARG A 242 -11.57 24.85 0.11
N ASP A 243 -12.46 25.41 -0.70
CA ASP A 243 -12.60 26.86 -0.88
C ASP A 243 -13.23 27.55 0.34
N ASP A 244 -14.11 26.84 1.05
CA ASP A 244 -14.72 27.32 2.30
C ASP A 244 -13.74 27.30 3.50
N VAL A 245 -12.46 26.94 3.28
CA VAL A 245 -11.40 27.13 4.29
C VAL A 245 -10.96 28.60 4.23
N GLY A 246 -11.58 29.43 5.06
CA GLY A 246 -11.15 30.83 5.23
C GLY A 246 -9.68 30.96 5.66
N ALA A 247 -9.15 32.17 5.70
CA ALA A 247 -7.72 32.46 5.95
C ALA A 247 -7.11 31.90 7.26
N SER A 248 -7.92 31.35 8.17
CA SER A 248 -7.49 30.74 9.43
C SER A 248 -7.96 29.29 9.61
N GLY A 249 -8.57 28.69 8.58
CA GLY A 249 -8.97 27.29 8.63
C GLY A 249 -7.77 26.34 8.46
N PRO A 250 -7.93 25.06 8.84
CA PRO A 250 -6.88 24.07 8.66
C PRO A 250 -6.54 23.90 7.18
N HIS A 251 -5.25 24.02 6.86
CA HIS A 251 -4.76 23.83 5.49
C HIS A 251 -5.13 22.43 4.95
N PRO A 252 -5.36 22.29 3.63
CA PRO A 252 -5.64 21.00 3.04
C PRO A 252 -4.50 20.01 3.29
N SER A 253 -4.86 18.76 3.62
CA SER A 253 -3.89 17.69 3.81
C SER A 253 -3.26 17.25 2.48
N VAL A 254 -2.15 16.52 2.55
CA VAL A 254 -1.51 15.88 1.38
C VAL A 254 -2.53 15.04 0.60
N LEU A 255 -3.37 14.26 1.30
CA LEU A 255 -4.41 13.45 0.65
C LEU A 255 -5.44 14.32 -0.08
N SER A 256 -5.83 15.45 0.52
CA SER A 256 -6.74 16.40 -0.13
C SER A 256 -6.10 17.02 -1.39
N HIS A 257 -4.79 17.25 -1.40
CA HIS A 257 -4.08 17.70 -2.60
C HIS A 257 -4.07 16.63 -3.69
N VAL A 258 -3.75 15.38 -3.35
CA VAL A 258 -3.78 14.26 -4.31
C VAL A 258 -5.18 14.08 -4.88
N MET A 259 -6.23 14.09 -4.05
CA MET A 259 -7.63 14.03 -4.50
C MET A 259 -8.01 15.22 -5.39
N ALA A 260 -7.54 16.44 -5.07
CA ALA A 260 -7.79 17.59 -5.93
C ALA A 260 -7.16 17.42 -7.32
N HIS A 261 -5.93 16.89 -7.39
CA HIS A 261 -5.25 16.63 -8.65
C HIS A 261 -5.86 15.47 -9.43
N ILE A 262 -6.34 14.42 -8.78
CA ILE A 262 -7.09 13.33 -9.43
C ILE A 262 -8.31 13.90 -10.17
N GLY A 263 -9.11 14.74 -9.50
CA GLY A 263 -10.28 15.33 -10.14
C GLY A 263 -9.94 16.24 -11.32
N LEU A 264 -8.89 17.05 -11.20
CA LEU A 264 -8.39 17.86 -12.32
C LEU A 264 -7.91 17.00 -13.50
N LEU A 265 -7.24 15.89 -13.25
CA LEU A 265 -6.82 14.97 -14.31
C LEU A 265 -8.01 14.33 -15.00
N THR A 266 -9.05 13.95 -14.25
CA THR A 266 -10.29 13.40 -14.82
C THR A 266 -11.08 14.42 -15.65
N GLU A 267 -11.14 15.68 -15.23
CA GLU A 267 -11.83 16.75 -15.98
C GLU A 267 -11.17 17.04 -17.34
N ASN A 268 -9.85 16.81 -17.44
CA ASN A 268 -9.08 17.02 -18.67
C ASN A 268 -9.07 15.80 -19.59
N MET A 269 -9.60 14.65 -19.16
CA MET A 269 -9.81 13.53 -20.08
C MET A 269 -11.02 13.84 -20.97
N ASP A 270 -10.92 13.49 -22.26
CA ASP A 270 -12.03 13.66 -23.19
C ASP A 270 -13.31 13.07 -22.58
N PRO A 271 -14.41 13.84 -22.48
CA PRO A 271 -15.63 13.33 -21.93
C PRO A 271 -16.08 12.17 -22.80
N SER A 272 -15.94 10.95 -22.26
CA SER A 272 -16.64 9.80 -22.78
C SER A 272 -18.12 10.21 -22.94
N PRO A 273 -18.80 9.91 -24.06
CA PRO A 273 -20.10 10.46 -24.33
C PRO A 273 -21.10 10.10 -23.22
N GLY A 274 -21.43 11.11 -22.40
CA GLY A 274 -22.43 11.07 -21.34
C GLY A 274 -21.94 10.47 -20.01
N PRO A 275 -22.58 10.84 -18.89
CA PRO A 275 -22.48 10.06 -17.66
C PRO A 275 -23.04 8.68 -17.99
N ARG A 276 -22.18 7.70 -18.20
CA ARG A 276 -22.60 6.31 -18.14
C ARG A 276 -22.74 6.02 -16.66
N PRO A 277 -23.95 5.91 -16.09
CA PRO A 277 -24.06 5.20 -14.83
C PRO A 277 -23.43 3.84 -15.11
N ASP A 278 -22.31 3.55 -14.46
CA ASP A 278 -21.69 2.24 -14.56
C ASP A 278 -22.80 1.26 -14.15
N PRO A 279 -23.35 0.45 -15.07
CA PRO A 279 -24.56 -0.31 -14.83
C PRO A 279 -24.26 -1.30 -13.71
N ILE A 280 -24.87 -1.06 -12.56
CA ILE A 280 -24.84 -1.97 -11.41
C ILE A 280 -23.40 -2.30 -11.00
N THR A 281 -22.84 -1.42 -10.19
CA THR A 281 -21.61 -1.68 -9.44
C THR A 281 -21.98 -2.33 -8.10
N GLU A 282 -22.73 -3.43 -8.16
CA GLU A 282 -23.09 -4.22 -7.00
C GLU A 282 -22.46 -5.62 -7.09
N TYR A 283 -21.78 -6.05 -6.03
CA TYR A 283 -21.32 -7.41 -5.88
C TYR A 283 -22.05 -8.06 -4.72
N ARG A 284 -22.94 -9.02 -5.02
CA ARG A 284 -23.78 -9.69 -4.01
C ARG A 284 -24.56 -8.71 -3.11
N GLY A 285 -24.97 -7.57 -3.67
CA GLY A 285 -25.68 -6.48 -2.96
C GLY A 285 -24.77 -5.47 -2.25
N LEU A 286 -23.44 -5.60 -2.35
CA LEU A 286 -22.49 -4.59 -1.88
C LEU A 286 -22.21 -3.57 -2.98
N ASN A 287 -22.32 -2.28 -2.67
CA ASN A 287 -21.85 -1.24 -3.57
C ASN A 287 -20.33 -1.32 -3.71
N ILE A 288 -19.86 -1.45 -4.94
CA ILE A 288 -18.45 -1.51 -5.29
C ILE A 288 -18.08 -0.40 -6.27
N TYR A 289 -16.78 -0.18 -6.41
CA TYR A 289 -16.16 0.65 -7.42
C TYR A 289 -15.15 -0.21 -8.16
N ARG A 290 -15.35 -0.35 -9.47
CA ARG A 290 -14.53 -1.19 -10.33
C ARG A 290 -13.26 -0.43 -10.72
N VAL A 291 -12.15 -0.85 -10.14
CA VAL A 291 -10.81 -0.29 -10.36
C VAL A 291 -10.24 -0.87 -11.64
N LYS A 292 -9.84 0.00 -12.55
CA LYS A 292 -9.11 -0.35 -13.77
C LYS A 292 -7.68 0.19 -13.71
N ILE A 293 -6.86 -0.21 -14.68
CA ILE A 293 -5.48 0.29 -14.77
C ILE A 293 -5.43 1.82 -14.99
N GLU A 294 -6.40 2.40 -15.70
CA GLU A 294 -6.50 3.84 -15.90
C GLU A 294 -6.61 4.61 -14.58
N ASP A 295 -7.25 4.01 -13.57
CA ASP A 295 -7.35 4.60 -12.22
C ASP A 295 -5.97 4.67 -11.54
N LEU A 296 -5.14 3.64 -11.74
CA LEU A 296 -3.77 3.61 -11.21
C LEU A 296 -2.88 4.65 -11.90
N TYR A 297 -3.00 4.81 -13.23
CA TYR A 297 -2.30 5.85 -13.97
C TYR A 297 -2.67 7.25 -13.48
N MET A 298 -3.95 7.51 -13.20
CA MET A 298 -4.38 8.80 -12.64
C MET A 298 -3.84 9.06 -11.24
N ILE A 299 -3.84 8.05 -10.36
CA ILE A 299 -3.28 8.18 -9.02
C ILE A 299 -1.78 8.48 -9.09
N ARG A 300 -1.05 7.73 -9.93
CA ARG A 300 0.38 7.95 -10.16
C ARG A 300 0.65 9.37 -10.65
N ALA A 301 -0.05 9.82 -11.68
CA ALA A 301 0.08 11.17 -12.21
C ALA A 301 -0.24 12.24 -11.15
N ALA A 302 -1.28 12.04 -10.34
CA ALA A 302 -1.65 12.95 -9.26
C ALA A 302 -0.63 13.01 -8.11
N ILE A 303 0.24 12.00 -7.99
CA ILE A 303 1.35 11.96 -7.02
C ILE A 303 2.62 12.58 -7.61
N ASP A 304 2.96 12.20 -8.84
CA ASP A 304 4.26 12.49 -9.47
C ASP A 304 4.35 13.90 -10.08
N ILE A 305 3.23 14.42 -10.62
CA ILE A 305 3.22 15.69 -11.37
C ILE A 305 3.24 16.94 -10.46
N PRO A 306 2.52 16.99 -9.32
CA PRO A 306 2.42 18.22 -8.54
C PRO A 306 3.78 18.72 -8.03
N CYS A 307 4.21 19.86 -8.55
CA CYS A 307 5.34 20.62 -8.05
C CYS A 307 4.84 21.70 -7.08
N TRP A 308 5.27 21.67 -5.82
CA TRP A 308 5.02 22.75 -4.89
C TRP A 308 6.29 23.58 -4.72
N PHE A 309 6.19 24.90 -4.94
CA PHE A 309 7.31 25.83 -4.83
C PHE A 309 8.52 25.47 -5.73
N GLY A 310 8.27 24.94 -6.92
CA GLY A 310 9.30 24.69 -7.95
C GLY A 310 10.06 23.37 -7.82
N GLY A 311 9.61 22.43 -6.96
CA GLY A 311 10.12 21.06 -6.88
C GLY A 311 9.04 20.03 -6.58
N PRO A 312 9.30 18.73 -6.85
CA PRO A 312 8.36 17.66 -6.54
C PRO A 312 8.17 17.55 -5.02
N MET A 313 6.93 17.42 -4.57
CA MET A 313 6.61 17.32 -3.13
C MET A 313 7.10 16.00 -2.52
N PHE A 314 7.09 14.94 -3.33
CA PHE A 314 7.47 13.58 -2.95
C PHE A 314 8.42 12.99 -4.00
N PRO A 315 9.23 11.99 -3.65
CA PRO A 315 9.86 11.13 -4.65
C PRO A 315 8.78 10.50 -5.53
N THR A 316 9.07 10.29 -6.81
CA THR A 316 8.10 9.69 -7.73
C THR A 316 7.75 8.27 -7.30
N THR A 317 6.58 7.78 -7.72
CA THR A 317 6.17 6.39 -7.49
C THR A 317 7.20 5.41 -8.05
N GLU A 318 7.79 5.71 -9.21
CA GLU A 318 8.86 4.90 -9.81
C GLU A 318 10.08 4.83 -8.89
N ALA A 319 10.56 5.98 -8.40
CA ALA A 319 11.76 6.03 -7.57
C ALA A 319 11.56 5.29 -6.23
N LEU A 320 10.35 5.32 -5.67
CA LEU A 320 10.04 4.56 -4.46
C LEU A 320 9.85 3.08 -4.72
N TYR A 321 9.33 2.70 -5.88
CA TYR A 321 9.24 1.30 -6.29
C TYR A 321 10.63 0.70 -6.52
N ASP A 322 11.50 1.38 -7.25
CA ASP A 322 12.90 0.98 -7.45
C ASP A 322 13.64 0.86 -6.11
N LEU A 323 13.44 1.83 -5.22
CA LEU A 323 13.99 1.79 -3.88
C LEU A 323 13.46 0.59 -3.09
N TYR A 324 12.17 0.29 -3.18
CA TYR A 324 11.58 -0.90 -2.58
C TYR A 324 12.23 -2.17 -3.11
N LEU A 325 12.36 -2.31 -4.44
CA LEU A 325 12.99 -3.48 -5.06
C LEU A 325 14.45 -3.65 -4.60
N ALA A 326 15.19 -2.55 -4.47
CA ALA A 326 16.56 -2.56 -3.97
C ALA A 326 16.69 -2.92 -2.48
N MET A 327 15.65 -2.70 -1.68
CA MET A 327 15.62 -3.01 -0.25
C MET A 327 14.88 -4.32 0.08
N SER A 328 14.06 -4.81 -0.86
CA SER A 328 13.34 -6.06 -0.76
C SER A 328 14.34 -7.22 -0.73
N GLY A 329 14.19 -8.07 0.26
CA GLY A 329 15.13 -9.15 0.53
C GLY A 329 14.55 -10.51 0.16
N ALA A 330 15.41 -11.54 0.13
CA ALA A 330 15.00 -12.93 -0.03
C ALA A 330 14.08 -13.47 1.09
N LEU A 331 13.83 -12.66 2.12
CA LEU A 331 13.00 -13.01 3.29
C LEU A 331 11.54 -12.54 3.16
N ASP A 332 11.19 -11.81 2.09
CA ASP A 332 9.81 -11.37 1.88
C ASP A 332 8.95 -12.52 1.36
N ALA A 333 7.85 -12.78 2.05
CA ALA A 333 6.83 -13.73 1.62
C ALA A 333 5.92 -13.10 0.55
N PRO A 334 5.48 -13.86 -0.48
CA PRO A 334 5.84 -15.25 -0.77
C PRO A 334 7.28 -15.39 -1.25
N SER A 335 7.97 -16.46 -0.85
CA SER A 335 9.36 -16.72 -1.26
C SER A 335 9.50 -17.07 -2.75
N GLY A 336 8.43 -17.60 -3.36
CA GLY A 336 8.36 -17.97 -4.77
C GLY A 336 6.93 -18.33 -5.22
N TYR A 337 6.81 -18.89 -6.43
CA TYR A 337 5.52 -19.11 -7.10
C TYR A 337 4.66 -20.23 -6.46
N ASP A 338 5.28 -21.27 -5.91
CA ASP A 338 4.56 -22.33 -5.19
C ASP A 338 3.84 -21.77 -3.94
N GLU A 339 4.53 -20.94 -3.16
CA GLU A 339 3.91 -20.23 -2.03
C GLU A 339 2.88 -19.21 -2.50
N LEU A 340 3.16 -18.49 -3.60
CA LEU A 340 2.24 -17.51 -4.16
C LEU A 340 0.88 -18.16 -4.51
N ALA A 341 0.87 -19.29 -5.20
CA ALA A 341 -0.37 -20.00 -5.55
C ALA A 341 -1.17 -20.40 -4.30
N SER A 342 -0.48 -20.94 -3.29
CA SER A 342 -1.08 -21.27 -1.99
C SER A 342 -1.65 -20.03 -1.28
N PHE A 343 -0.91 -18.93 -1.25
CA PHE A 343 -1.34 -17.68 -0.62
C PHE A 343 -2.55 -17.08 -1.34
N HIS A 344 -2.54 -17.13 -2.67
CA HIS A 344 -3.64 -16.67 -3.52
C HIS A 344 -4.93 -17.43 -3.21
N GLN A 345 -4.86 -18.75 -3.18
CA GLN A 345 -5.97 -19.62 -2.81
C GLN A 345 -6.48 -19.30 -1.39
N ARG A 346 -5.60 -19.32 -0.38
CA ARG A 346 -5.97 -19.12 1.03
C ARG A 346 -6.67 -17.78 1.24
N ALA A 347 -6.10 -16.71 0.70
CA ALA A 347 -6.65 -15.37 0.88
C ALA A 347 -7.96 -15.18 0.13
N TRP A 348 -8.10 -15.73 -1.08
CA TRP A 348 -9.36 -15.67 -1.80
C TRP A 348 -10.47 -16.38 -1.04
N ILE A 349 -10.23 -17.61 -0.58
CA ILE A 349 -11.19 -18.37 0.21
C ILE A 349 -11.56 -17.60 1.49
N GLN A 350 -10.55 -17.10 2.21
CA GLN A 350 -10.77 -16.31 3.42
C GLN A 350 -11.62 -15.08 3.16
N GLU A 351 -11.41 -14.40 2.03
CA GLU A 351 -12.20 -13.24 1.65
C GLU A 351 -13.66 -13.61 1.33
N GLN A 352 -13.90 -14.72 0.64
CA GLN A 352 -15.25 -15.24 0.41
C GLN A 352 -15.96 -15.57 1.74
N ARG A 353 -15.26 -16.18 2.70
CA ARG A 353 -15.80 -16.45 4.04
C ARG A 353 -16.23 -15.15 4.73
N LYS A 354 -15.39 -14.11 4.70
CA LYS A 354 -15.71 -12.79 5.27
C LYS A 354 -16.94 -12.18 4.59
N ILE A 355 -17.02 -12.20 3.26
CA ILE A 355 -18.13 -11.63 2.50
C ILE A 355 -19.45 -12.34 2.83
N ILE A 356 -19.48 -13.68 2.78
CA ILE A 356 -20.69 -14.47 3.07
C ILE A 356 -21.16 -14.22 4.51
N THR A 357 -20.21 -14.18 5.45
CA THR A 357 -20.51 -13.90 6.88
C THR A 357 -21.07 -12.49 7.05
N PHE A 358 -20.44 -11.49 6.42
CA PHE A 358 -20.88 -10.09 6.48
C PHE A 358 -22.30 -9.91 5.93
N LEU A 359 -22.64 -10.62 4.86
CA LEU A 359 -23.96 -10.59 4.23
C LEU A 359 -25.03 -11.42 4.98
N GLY A 360 -24.67 -12.11 6.06
CA GLY A 360 -25.58 -13.02 6.77
C GLY A 360 -26.12 -14.14 5.86
N GLN A 361 -25.30 -14.59 4.91
CA GLN A 361 -25.62 -15.66 3.97
C GLN A 361 -25.15 -17.04 4.48
N ASN A 362 -24.36 -17.06 5.55
CA ASN A 362 -24.04 -18.27 6.30
C ASN A 362 -25.31 -18.93 6.86
N GLY A 363 -25.36 -20.26 6.82
CA GLY A 363 -26.50 -21.07 7.27
C GLY A 363 -27.66 -21.16 6.30
N LYS A 364 -27.65 -20.42 5.17
CA LYS A 364 -28.66 -20.55 4.11
C LYS A 364 -28.33 -21.75 3.23
N SER A 365 -28.76 -22.93 3.66
CA SER A 365 -28.79 -24.09 2.77
C SER A 365 -29.62 -23.76 1.53
N THR A 366 -29.15 -24.21 0.36
CA THR A 366 -29.76 -24.10 -0.99
C THR A 366 -31.17 -24.73 -1.15
N GLN A 367 -31.93 -24.88 -0.07
CA GLN A 367 -33.28 -25.46 -0.07
C GLN A 367 -34.43 -24.42 -0.07
N ASP A 368 -34.17 -23.13 0.12
CA ASP A 368 -35.24 -22.11 0.15
C ASP A 368 -35.49 -21.42 -1.21
N GLY A 369 -35.02 -22.02 -2.31
CA GLY A 369 -35.06 -21.45 -3.67
C GLY A 369 -36.01 -22.13 -4.66
N ASP A 370 -36.90 -23.01 -4.22
CA ASP A 370 -37.96 -23.57 -5.05
C ASP A 370 -39.24 -23.74 -4.21
N MET A 371 -40.09 -22.71 -4.20
CA MET A 371 -41.55 -22.85 -4.07
C MET A 371 -42.29 -21.67 -4.69
#